data_AF-A0A822DF14-F1
#
_entry.id   AF-A0A822DF14-F1
#
_cell.length_a   1.000
_cell.length_b   1.000
_cell.length_c   1.000
_cell.angle_alpha   90.00
_cell.angle_beta   90.00
_cell.angle_gamma   90.00
#
_symmetry.space_group_name_H-M   'P 1'
#
loop_
_entity.id
_entity.type
_entity.pdbx_description
1 polymer ?
#
loop_
_entity_poly.entity_id
_entity_poly.type
_entity_poly.pdbx_seq_one_letter_code
_entity_poly.pdbx_strand_id
1 'polypeptide(L)' 'MSKMNEVISTSTSEIKVFYYIDDQDTRYLTKLNVTASPRLKDFKNALDRNCSKYKFYFVAN' A
#
# COMPACT_ATOMS: atom_id res chain seq x y z
N MET A 1 19.23 28.66 -25.36
CA MET A 1 18.65 27.29 -25.32
C MET A 1 18.40 26.93 -23.87
N SER A 2 17.19 27.14 -23.36
CA SER A 2 16.83 26.81 -21.98
C SER A 2 16.22 25.41 -21.97
N LYS A 3 16.87 24.46 -21.30
CA LYS A 3 16.34 23.12 -21.05
C LYS A 3 15.10 23.27 -20.15
N MET A 4 13.91 22.95 -20.69
CA MET A 4 12.71 22.72 -19.88
C MET A 4 12.95 21.48 -19.03
N ASN A 5 13.02 21.67 -17.72
CA ASN A 5 12.99 20.56 -16.77
C ASN A 5 11.61 19.93 -16.83
N GLU A 6 11.55 18.70 -17.34
CA GLU A 6 10.37 17.86 -17.30
C GLU A 6 10.02 17.62 -15.83
N VAL A 7 8.96 18.27 -15.35
CA VAL A 7 8.35 17.91 -14.07
C VAL A 7 7.66 16.58 -14.31
N ILE A 8 8.38 15.48 -14.05
CA ILE A 8 7.80 14.14 -13.99
C ILE A 8 6.77 14.20 -12.86
N SER A 9 5.52 14.42 -13.23
CA SER A 9 4.40 14.29 -12.32
C SER A 9 4.23 12.80 -12.07
N THR A 10 4.99 12.26 -11.10
CA THR A 10 4.73 10.93 -10.57
C THR A 10 3.38 11.02 -9.88
N SER A 11 2.31 10.74 -10.62
CA SER A 11 0.95 10.73 -10.11
C SER A 11 0.83 9.63 -9.05
N THR A 12 1.03 10.02 -7.79
CA THR A 12 0.88 9.14 -6.63
C THR A 12 -0.56 8.68 -6.57
N SER A 13 -0.79 7.38 -6.68
CA SER A 13 -2.12 6.77 -6.58
C SER A 13 -2.38 6.35 -5.15
N GLU A 14 -3.53 6.77 -4.59
CA GLU A 14 -4.01 6.31 -3.28
C GLU A 14 -4.77 4.99 -3.48
N ILE A 15 -4.36 3.94 -2.77
CA ILE A 15 -5.00 2.63 -2.79
C ILE A 15 -5.52 2.32 -1.39
N LYS A 16 -6.80 1.98 -1.30
CA LYS A 16 -7.48 1.63 -0.05
C LYS A 16 -7.50 0.11 0.09
N VAL A 17 -6.86 -0.39 1.15
CA VAL A 17 -6.79 -1.84 1.44
C VAL A 17 -7.58 -2.14 2.70
N PHE A 18 -8.65 -2.91 2.54
CA PHE A 18 -9.37 -3.51 3.65
C PHE A 18 -8.70 -4.83 4.02
N TYR A 19 -8.45 -5.05 5.31
CA TYR A 19 -7.82 -6.27 5.78
C TYR A 19 -8.42 -6.76 7.11
N TYR A 20 -8.24 -8.05 7.35
CA TYR A 20 -8.73 -8.78 8.52
C TYR A 20 -7.54 -9.37 9.26
N ILE A 21 -7.67 -9.56 10.58
CA ILE A 21 -6.71 -10.27 11.42
C ILE A 21 -7.51 -11.33 12.16
N ASP A 22 -7.02 -12.56 12.19
CA ASP A 22 -7.77 -13.74 12.68
C ASP A 22 -8.38 -13.53 14.08
N ASP A 23 -7.63 -12.95 15.02
CA ASP A 23 -8.08 -12.71 16.40
C ASP A 23 -8.84 -11.37 16.59
N GLN A 24 -9.29 -10.73 15.51
CA GLN A 24 -10.01 -9.44 15.56
C GLN A 24 -11.28 -9.49 14.71
N ASP A 25 -12.43 -9.31 15.33
CA ASP A 25 -13.73 -9.26 14.64
C ASP A 25 -13.88 -8.04 13.71
N THR A 26 -13.14 -6.96 13.98
CA THR A 26 -13.30 -5.71 13.23
C THR A 26 -12.34 -5.64 12.05
N ARG A 27 -12.86 -5.32 10.86
CA ARG A 27 -12.05 -5.06 9.68
C ARG A 27 -11.31 -3.73 9.79
N TYR A 28 -10.09 -3.69 9.29
CA TYR A 28 -9.27 -2.49 9.24
C TYR A 28 -9.18 -1.95 7.82
N LEU A 29 -8.84 -0.66 7.72
CA LEU A 29 -8.60 0.03 6.47
C LEU A 29 -7.25 0.74 6.57
N THR A 30 -6.37 0.49 5.62
CA THR A 30 -5.14 1.29 5.43
C THR A 30 -5.10 1.92 4.05
N LYS A 31 -4.34 3.00 3.93
CA LYS A 31 -4.14 3.76 2.70
C LYS A 31 -2.69 3.62 2.26
N LEU A 32 -2.48 3.14 1.04
CA LEU A 32 -1.17 3.06 0.41
C LEU A 32 -1.04 4.20 -0.59
N ASN A 33 -0.01 5.02 -0.43
CA ASN A 33 0.36 6.04 -1.41
C ASN A 33 1.51 5.49 -2.24
N VAL A 34 1.22 5.01 -3.45
CA VAL A 34 2.21 4.37 -4.32
C VAL A 34 2.20 5.00 -5.70
N THR A 35 3.37 5.07 -6.33
CA THR A 35 3.53 5.62 -7.69
C THR A 35 3.36 4.56 -8.78
N ALA A 36 3.28 3.29 -8.40
CA ALA A 36 3.13 2.15 -9.28
C ALA A 36 2.21 1.09 -8.64
N SER A 37 2.06 -0.06 -9.29
CA SER A 37 1.29 -1.18 -8.72
C SER A 37 1.83 -1.57 -7.33
N PRO A 38 0.96 -1.63 -6.30
CA PRO A 38 1.37 -1.84 -4.92
C PRO A 38 2.01 -3.21 -4.75
N ARG A 39 3.12 -3.27 -4.02
CA ARG A 39 3.78 -4.53 -3.65
C ARG A 39 3.52 -4.85 -2.19
N LEU A 40 3.79 -6.10 -1.81
CA LEU A 40 3.65 -6.56 -0.43
C LEU A 40 4.46 -5.70 0.57
N LYS A 41 5.63 -5.20 0.18
CA LYS A 41 6.45 -4.31 1.03
C LYS A 41 5.72 -3.01 1.37
N ASP A 42 4.98 -2.45 0.41
CA ASP A 42 4.31 -1.17 0.57
C ASP A 42 3.14 -1.35 1.55
N PHE A 43 2.44 -2.48 1.46
CA PHE A 43 1.43 -2.86 2.44
C PHE A 43 2.03 -3.05 3.84
N LYS A 44 3.12 -3.82 3.98
CA LYS A 44 3.79 -4.04 5.28
C LYS A 44 4.28 -2.73 5.92
N ASN A 45 4.82 -1.81 5.12
CA ASN A 45 5.30 -0.51 5.61
C ASN A 45 4.17 0.39 6.08
N ALA A 46 2.95 0.23 5.55
CA ALA A 46 1.78 0.99 5.95
C ALA A 46 1.07 0.42 7.19
N LEU A 47 1.57 -0.69 7.75
CA LEU A 47 1.07 -1.25 9.00
C LEU A 47 1.95 -0.79 10.15
N ASP A 48 1.38 -0.12 11.15
CA ASP A 48 2.06 0.26 12.40
C ASP A 48 2.29 -0.93 13.36
N ARG A 49 2.33 -2.16 12.84
CA ARG A 49 2.37 -3.39 13.65
C ARG A 49 3.50 -4.29 13.19
N ASN A 50 4.14 -4.97 14.14
CA ASN A 50 5.17 -5.96 13.81
C ASN A 50 4.51 -7.22 13.22
N CYS A 51 4.40 -7.26 11.90
CA CYS A 51 3.79 -8.36 11.17
C CYS A 51 4.81 -9.43 10.69
N SER A 52 5.99 -9.51 11.31
CA SER A 52 7.08 -10.42 10.86
C SER A 52 6.68 -11.90 10.86
N LYS A 53 5.68 -12.27 11.66
CA LYS A 53 5.17 -13.65 11.77
C LYS A 53 3.88 -13.88 10.97
N TYR A 54 3.34 -12.87 10.30
CA TYR A 54 2.06 -12.96 9.61
C TYR A 54 2.21 -13.51 8.19
N LYS A 55 1.24 -14.32 7.80
CA LYS A 55 1.03 -14.70 6.39
C LYS A 55 -0.04 -13.77 5.82
N PHE A 56 0.20 -13.29 4.60
CA PHE A 56 -0.69 -12.34 3.92
C PHE A 56 -1.34 -13.05 2.75
N TYR A 57 -2.67 -13.02 2.71
CA TYR A 57 -3.47 -13.53 1.60
C TYR A 57 -4.27 -12.38 1.01
N PHE A 58 -4.34 -12.32 -0.31
CA PHE A 58 -5.08 -11.29 -1.03
C PHE A 58 -6.17 -11.97 -1.85
N VAL A 59 -7.37 -11.40 -1.84
CA VAL A 59 -8.44 -11.83 -2.72
C VAL A 59 -8.01 -11.50 -4.15
N ALA A 60 -7.91 -12.52 -4.99
CA ALA A 60 -7.68 -12.38 -6.43
C ALA A 60 -8.98 -12.80 -7.15
N ASN A 61 -9.42 -11.96 -8.09
CA ASN A 61 -10.51 -12.28 -9.01
C ASN A 61 -9.99 -13.07 -10.22
#